data_AF-H1VS41-F1
#
_entry.id   AF-H1VS41-F1
#
_cell.length_a   1.000
_cell.length_b   1.000
_cell.length_c   1.000
_cell.angle_alpha   90.00
_cell.angle_beta   90.00
_cell.angle_gamma   90.00
#
_symmetry.space_group_name_H-M   'P 1'
#
loop_
_entity.id
_entity.type
_entity.pdbx_description
1 polymer ?
#
loop_
_entity_poly.entity_id
_entity_poly.type
_entity_poly.pdbx_seq_one_letter_code
_entity_poly.pdbx_strand_id
1 'polypeptide(L)'
;MMFADVDYSHPEVQEDVKNWAVWITKELGIKGFRLDAVQHFSQRFTNELIDNLRDECGKDMFVVGEFWTANTGEMTEWLDTMDHKFSLYDAPLVYNFSSISTTEGGDLRKVFDGTLVQAHPINAVTVVMNHDTQPGQTMDTKIEGFFKPLAYSLILLRKEGYPCPFYGDLYGLQKDSEPPSCGGKLADLVLARKLYAYGSQEDYWDDANCIGFARRGTWDKPDGLACVMSNAGPGEIRMAVGKEHTGERWTDVLGWEEGEVVIDDEGYGVFKCPGISVSVWVNKDAEGRERFPTNFDSDIYKK
;
A
#
# COMPACT_ATOMS: atom_id res chain seq x y z
N MET A 1 -25.67 6.24 11.27
CA MET A 1 -24.75 7.40 11.37
C MET A 1 -25.16 8.59 10.49
N MET A 2 -25.57 8.40 9.22
CA MET A 2 -26.16 9.47 8.41
C MET A 2 -27.55 9.07 7.91
N PHE A 3 -28.46 10.05 7.81
CA PHE A 3 -29.86 9.86 7.42
C PHE A 3 -30.62 8.85 8.31
N ALA A 4 -31.26 7.84 7.72
CA ALA A 4 -32.01 6.82 8.45
C ALA A 4 -31.07 5.69 8.85
N ASP A 5 -30.78 5.59 10.17
CA ASP A 5 -29.89 4.57 10.70
C ASP A 5 -30.58 3.20 10.70
N VAL A 6 -29.91 2.20 10.12
CA VAL A 6 -30.45 0.85 9.98
C VAL A 6 -30.28 0.10 11.30
N ASP A 7 -31.37 -0.44 11.85
CA ASP A 7 -31.34 -1.16 13.13
C ASP A 7 -30.89 -2.62 12.97
N TYR A 8 -29.58 -2.83 13.04
CA TYR A 8 -28.97 -4.17 13.02
C TYR A 8 -29.23 -5.00 14.28
N SER A 9 -30.01 -4.51 15.25
CA SER A 9 -30.50 -5.33 16.36
C SER A 9 -31.79 -6.10 16.00
N HIS A 10 -32.55 -5.62 15.00
CA HIS A 10 -33.82 -6.22 14.61
C HIS A 10 -33.60 -7.46 13.73
N PRO A 11 -34.16 -8.64 14.07
CA PRO A 11 -33.93 -9.88 13.32
C PRO A 11 -34.30 -9.81 11.84
N GLU A 12 -35.41 -9.16 11.49
CA GLU A 12 -35.82 -9.03 10.07
C GLU A 12 -34.84 -8.17 9.26
N VAL A 13 -34.22 -7.15 9.88
CA VAL A 13 -33.22 -6.32 9.22
C VAL A 13 -31.94 -7.11 8.98
N GLN A 14 -31.50 -7.90 9.97
CA GLN A 14 -30.32 -8.74 9.82
C GLN A 14 -30.50 -9.76 8.68
N GLU A 15 -31.69 -10.38 8.60
CA GLU A 15 -32.03 -11.35 7.57
C GLU A 15 -32.10 -10.70 6.19
N ASP A 16 -32.74 -9.55 6.06
CA ASP A 16 -32.82 -8.81 4.80
C ASP A 16 -31.44 -8.39 4.29
N VAL A 17 -30.57 -7.88 5.17
CA VAL A 17 -29.19 -7.48 4.81
C VAL A 17 -28.34 -8.70 4.41
N LYS A 18 -28.47 -9.83 5.12
CA LYS A 18 -27.80 -11.09 4.76
C LYS A 18 -28.25 -11.57 3.37
N ASN A 19 -29.55 -11.53 3.09
CA ASN A 19 -30.11 -11.91 1.79
C ASN A 19 -29.66 -10.96 0.67
N TRP A 20 -29.67 -9.64 0.93
CA TRP A 20 -29.16 -8.64 0.00
C TRP A 20 -27.70 -8.86 -0.34
N ALA A 21 -26.85 -9.10 0.66
CA ALA A 21 -25.43 -9.31 0.48
C ALA A 21 -25.13 -10.56 -0.37
N VAL A 22 -25.88 -11.65 -0.17
CA VAL A 22 -25.76 -12.86 -1.00
C VAL A 22 -26.27 -12.61 -2.43
N TRP A 23 -27.41 -11.93 -2.56
CA TRP A 23 -28.00 -11.62 -3.86
C TRP A 23 -27.06 -10.77 -4.73
N ILE A 24 -26.57 -9.64 -4.21
CA ILE A 24 -25.69 -8.75 -4.98
C ILE A 24 -24.38 -9.44 -5.35
N THR A 25 -23.89 -10.31 -4.46
CA THR A 25 -22.68 -11.11 -4.71
C THR A 25 -22.87 -12.08 -5.88
N LYS A 26 -23.98 -12.81 -5.91
CA LYS A 26 -24.30 -13.78 -6.97
C LYS A 26 -24.65 -13.08 -8.29
N GLU A 27 -25.36 -11.95 -8.22
CA GLU A 27 -25.78 -11.18 -9.39
C GLU A 27 -24.59 -10.55 -10.14
N LEU A 28 -23.68 -9.91 -9.41
CA LEU A 28 -22.54 -9.18 -10.01
C LEU A 28 -21.24 -10.00 -10.07
N GLY A 29 -21.19 -11.14 -9.38
CA GLY A 29 -19.98 -11.94 -9.26
C GLY A 29 -18.85 -11.25 -8.49
N ILE A 30 -19.18 -10.33 -7.57
CA ILE A 30 -18.17 -9.64 -6.74
C ILE A 30 -17.46 -10.61 -5.80
N LYS A 31 -16.22 -10.28 -5.44
CA LYS A 31 -15.32 -11.11 -4.63
C LYS A 31 -14.94 -10.49 -3.29
N GLY A 32 -15.64 -9.43 -2.91
CA GLY A 32 -15.43 -8.82 -1.62
C GLY A 32 -16.35 -7.64 -1.32
N PHE A 33 -16.27 -7.17 -0.08
CA PHE A 33 -17.02 -6.02 0.42
C PHE A 33 -16.07 -5.03 1.12
N ARG A 34 -16.34 -3.73 0.90
CA ARG A 34 -15.92 -2.66 1.80
C ARG A 34 -17.09 -2.35 2.73
N LEU A 35 -16.88 -2.49 4.04
CA LEU A 35 -17.85 -2.09 5.06
C LEU A 35 -17.60 -0.64 5.46
N ASP A 36 -18.49 0.23 5.03
CA ASP A 36 -18.45 1.67 5.31
C ASP A 36 -18.66 1.96 6.80
N ALA A 37 -17.87 2.88 7.38
CA ALA A 37 -17.99 3.31 8.78
C ALA A 37 -18.17 2.14 9.78
N VAL A 38 -17.36 1.08 9.64
CA VAL A 38 -17.59 -0.24 10.26
C VAL A 38 -17.63 -0.21 11.79
N GLN A 39 -16.96 0.78 12.39
CA GLN A 39 -16.91 1.01 13.84
C GLN A 39 -18.30 1.26 14.46
N HIS A 40 -19.32 1.53 13.64
CA HIS A 40 -20.70 1.73 14.08
C HIS A 40 -21.59 0.49 13.91
N PHE A 41 -21.10 -0.60 13.31
CA PHE A 41 -21.85 -1.84 13.25
C PHE A 41 -21.72 -2.66 14.53
N SER A 42 -22.72 -3.51 14.78
CA SER A 42 -22.58 -4.59 15.76
C SER A 42 -21.54 -5.60 15.28
N GLN A 43 -20.44 -5.76 16.03
CA GLN A 43 -19.40 -6.77 15.78
C GLN A 43 -19.99 -8.17 15.55
N ARG A 44 -20.95 -8.58 16.40
CA ARG A 44 -21.64 -9.86 16.26
C ARG A 44 -22.30 -10.01 14.89
N PHE A 45 -23.08 -9.01 14.49
CA PHE A 45 -23.76 -9.04 13.18
C PHE A 45 -22.76 -9.05 12.03
N THR A 46 -21.69 -8.24 12.12
CA THR A 46 -20.64 -8.22 11.09
C THR A 46 -19.98 -9.60 10.94
N ASN A 47 -19.69 -10.29 12.04
CA ASN A 47 -19.16 -11.66 12.02
C ASN A 47 -20.13 -12.63 11.32
N GLU A 48 -21.41 -12.62 11.72
CA GLU A 48 -22.43 -13.48 11.11
C GLU A 48 -22.64 -13.19 9.62
N LEU A 49 -22.56 -11.91 9.21
CA LEU A 49 -22.67 -11.51 7.82
C LEU A 49 -21.50 -12.05 6.98
N ILE A 50 -20.28 -11.94 7.50
CA ILE A 50 -19.07 -12.45 6.83
C ILE A 50 -19.13 -13.98 6.70
N ASP A 51 -19.54 -14.68 7.75
CA ASP A 51 -19.70 -16.13 7.73
C ASP A 51 -20.75 -16.56 6.69
N ASN A 52 -21.92 -15.91 6.69
CA ASN A 52 -22.98 -16.16 5.71
C ASN A 52 -22.50 -15.95 4.26
N LEU A 53 -21.80 -14.85 3.99
CA LEU A 53 -21.23 -14.59 2.66
C LEU A 53 -20.26 -15.68 2.22
N ARG A 54 -19.41 -16.15 3.13
CA ARG A 54 -18.41 -17.18 2.82
C ARG A 54 -19.02 -18.56 2.61
N ASP A 55 -20.10 -18.86 3.32
CA ASP A 55 -20.85 -20.10 3.15
C ASP A 55 -21.64 -20.12 1.84
N GLU A 56 -22.28 -19.01 1.48
CA GLU A 56 -23.17 -18.91 0.32
C GLU A 56 -22.46 -18.55 -1.00
N CYS A 57 -21.32 -17.86 -0.93
CA CYS A 57 -20.68 -17.27 -2.11
C CYS A 57 -19.20 -17.66 -2.29
N GLY A 58 -18.56 -18.27 -1.29
CA GLY A 58 -17.20 -18.79 -1.38
C GLY A 58 -16.27 -18.31 -0.26
N LYS A 59 -15.36 -19.20 0.16
CA LYS A 59 -14.42 -18.95 1.27
C LYS A 59 -13.37 -17.88 0.95
N ASP A 60 -13.19 -17.53 -0.33
CA ASP A 60 -12.28 -16.50 -0.84
C ASP A 60 -12.81 -15.07 -0.72
N MET A 61 -14.00 -14.85 -0.13
CA MET A 61 -14.59 -13.53 0.03
C MET A 61 -13.71 -12.60 0.90
N PHE A 62 -13.17 -11.56 0.27
CA PHE A 62 -12.37 -10.54 0.93
C PHE A 62 -13.26 -9.45 1.55
N VAL A 63 -13.01 -9.07 2.80
CA VAL A 63 -13.79 -8.03 3.47
C VAL A 63 -12.83 -7.05 4.14
N VAL A 64 -13.02 -5.77 3.87
CA VAL A 64 -12.30 -4.67 4.51
C VAL A 64 -13.29 -3.71 5.16
N GLY A 65 -13.02 -3.30 6.39
CA GLY A 65 -13.81 -2.29 7.09
C GLY A 65 -13.11 -0.94 7.15
N GLU A 66 -13.90 0.12 7.03
CA GLU A 66 -13.48 1.47 7.38
C GLU A 66 -13.70 1.72 8.86
N PHE A 67 -12.68 1.42 9.65
CA PHE A 67 -12.55 1.88 11.03
C PHE A 67 -11.47 2.97 11.04
N TRP A 68 -11.90 4.22 10.87
CA TRP A 68 -10.98 5.34 10.70
C TRP A 68 -10.65 6.01 12.04
N THR A 69 -9.68 5.46 12.76
CA THR A 69 -9.16 5.98 14.04
C THR A 69 -7.63 6.04 14.01
N ALA A 70 -7.04 6.95 14.79
CA ALA A 70 -5.60 6.97 15.03
C ALA A 70 -5.15 5.97 16.12
N ASN A 71 -6.10 5.32 16.80
CA ASN A 71 -5.82 4.41 17.89
C ASN A 71 -5.76 2.95 17.41
N THR A 72 -4.54 2.47 17.13
CA THR A 72 -4.33 1.07 16.72
C THR A 72 -4.79 0.06 17.77
N GLY A 73 -4.81 0.42 19.06
CA GLY A 73 -5.32 -0.46 20.12
C GLY A 73 -6.81 -0.79 19.97
N GLU A 74 -7.63 0.21 19.62
CA GLU A 74 -9.07 0.00 19.32
C GLU A 74 -9.27 -0.88 18.10
N MET A 75 -8.44 -0.69 17.07
CA MET A 75 -8.49 -1.49 15.84
C MET A 75 -8.09 -2.95 16.11
N THR A 76 -7.04 -3.17 16.91
CA THR A 76 -6.60 -4.50 17.35
C THR A 76 -7.69 -5.21 18.14
N GLU A 77 -8.27 -4.56 19.16
CA GLU A 77 -9.35 -5.16 19.95
C GLU A 77 -10.56 -5.54 19.08
N TRP A 78 -10.87 -4.70 18.09
CA TRP A 78 -11.94 -4.99 17.14
C TRP A 78 -11.62 -6.18 16.25
N LEU A 79 -10.39 -6.27 15.72
CA LEU A 79 -9.95 -7.42 14.93
C LEU A 79 -9.97 -8.72 15.74
N ASP A 80 -9.51 -8.68 17.00
CA ASP A 80 -9.50 -9.81 17.92
C ASP A 80 -10.93 -10.32 18.18
N THR A 81 -11.87 -9.41 18.45
CA THR A 81 -13.28 -9.75 18.66
C THR A 81 -13.96 -10.32 17.41
N MET A 82 -13.40 -10.02 16.25
CA MET A 82 -13.86 -10.46 14.93
C MET A 82 -13.11 -11.71 14.44
N ASP A 83 -12.33 -12.38 15.32
CA ASP A 83 -11.48 -13.53 15.00
C ASP A 83 -10.57 -13.31 13.77
N HIS A 84 -10.16 -12.05 13.53
CA HIS A 84 -9.40 -11.62 12.35
C HIS A 84 -10.02 -12.05 11.01
N LYS A 85 -11.34 -12.23 10.95
CA LYS A 85 -12.06 -12.67 9.75
C LYS A 85 -12.07 -11.64 8.62
N PHE A 86 -11.61 -10.42 8.85
CA PHE A 86 -11.60 -9.33 7.88
C PHE A 86 -10.40 -8.40 8.09
N SER A 87 -10.21 -7.46 7.17
CA SER A 87 -9.14 -6.45 7.23
C SER A 87 -9.68 -5.07 7.59
N LEU A 88 -8.82 -4.16 8.03
CA LEU A 88 -9.14 -2.75 8.25
C LEU A 88 -8.19 -1.86 7.44
N TYR A 89 -8.66 -0.68 7.06
CA TYR A 89 -7.77 0.35 6.50
C TYR A 89 -6.81 0.88 7.58
N ASP A 90 -5.53 1.00 7.25
CA ASP A 90 -4.51 1.50 8.15
C ASP A 90 -4.47 3.04 8.19
N ALA A 91 -5.48 3.64 8.81
CA ALA A 91 -5.54 5.08 9.05
C ALA A 91 -4.33 5.63 9.84
N PRO A 92 -3.81 4.94 10.88
CA PRO A 92 -2.58 5.36 11.57
C PRO A 92 -1.38 5.55 10.62
N LEU A 93 -1.19 4.67 9.64
CA LEU A 93 -0.12 4.83 8.65
C LEU A 93 -0.30 6.09 7.79
N VAL A 94 -1.53 6.43 7.41
CA VAL A 94 -1.82 7.69 6.68
C VAL A 94 -1.45 8.91 7.52
N TYR A 95 -1.77 8.89 8.81
CA TYR A 95 -1.38 9.98 9.73
C TYR A 95 0.14 10.08 9.89
N ASN A 96 0.86 8.95 9.93
CA ASN A 96 2.32 8.95 9.95
C ASN A 96 2.90 9.56 8.66
N PHE A 97 2.37 9.18 7.48
CA PHE A 97 2.77 9.80 6.21
C PHE A 97 2.53 11.31 6.20
N SER A 98 1.36 11.77 6.66
CA SER A 98 1.04 13.19 6.76
C SER A 98 2.03 13.93 7.68
N SER A 99 2.25 13.41 8.90
CA SER A 99 3.13 14.04 9.89
C SER A 99 4.58 14.09 9.41
N ILE A 100 5.11 13.00 8.85
CA ILE A 100 6.50 12.95 8.38
C ILE A 100 6.68 13.83 7.15
N SER A 101 5.73 13.80 6.20
CA SER A 101 5.83 14.60 4.97
C SER A 101 5.80 16.12 5.23
N THR A 102 5.13 16.55 6.29
CA THR A 102 4.98 17.97 6.66
C THR A 102 6.00 18.43 7.70
N THR A 103 6.89 17.53 8.16
CA THR A 103 7.99 17.85 9.07
C THR A 103 9.30 17.93 8.30
N GLU A 104 10.00 19.06 8.37
CA GLU A 104 11.33 19.19 7.78
C GLU A 104 12.28 18.15 8.38
N GLY A 105 12.87 17.30 7.54
CA GLY A 105 13.74 16.21 7.99
C GLY A 105 13.04 15.14 8.83
N GLY A 106 11.72 14.94 8.65
CA GLY A 106 10.94 13.94 9.37
C GLY A 106 11.59 12.54 9.35
N ASP A 107 11.57 11.85 10.48
CA ASP A 107 12.29 10.58 10.66
C ASP A 107 11.56 9.42 9.96
N LEU A 108 12.09 8.99 8.81
CA LEU A 108 11.55 7.88 8.00
C LEU A 108 11.53 6.55 8.76
N ARG A 109 12.39 6.37 9.77
CA ARG A 109 12.44 5.15 10.57
C ARG A 109 11.20 4.95 11.43
N LYS A 110 10.39 6.00 11.58
CA LYS A 110 9.16 5.99 12.40
C LYS A 110 7.89 5.82 11.57
N VAL A 111 7.99 5.66 10.25
CA VAL A 111 6.80 5.57 9.37
C VAL A 111 5.81 4.51 9.84
N PHE A 112 6.28 3.36 10.31
CA PHE A 112 5.41 2.26 10.74
C PHE A 112 5.11 2.25 12.24
N ASP A 113 5.65 3.18 13.02
CA ASP A 113 5.45 3.20 14.47
C ASP A 113 3.97 3.35 14.81
N GLY A 114 3.46 2.38 15.58
CA GLY A 114 2.08 2.38 16.05
C GLY A 114 1.06 2.19 14.92
N THR A 115 1.45 1.68 13.76
CA THR A 115 0.53 1.45 12.63
C THR A 115 -0.17 0.10 12.69
N LEU A 116 -1.30 -0.03 12.00
CA LEU A 116 -1.99 -1.31 11.94
C LEU A 116 -1.15 -2.36 11.19
N VAL A 117 -0.46 -1.98 10.11
CA VAL A 117 0.40 -2.90 9.36
C VAL A 117 1.57 -3.42 10.18
N GLN A 118 2.07 -2.64 11.15
CA GLN A 118 3.09 -3.10 12.10
C GLN A 118 2.53 -4.17 13.05
N ALA A 119 1.28 -4.01 13.53
CA ALA A 119 0.68 -4.92 14.50
C ALA A 119 0.02 -6.16 13.85
N HIS A 120 -0.73 -5.96 12.77
CA HIS A 120 -1.53 -6.99 12.07
C HIS A 120 -1.29 -6.92 10.54
N PRO A 121 -0.10 -7.29 10.05
CA PRO A 121 0.29 -7.10 8.64
C PRO A 121 -0.59 -7.84 7.62
N ILE A 122 -1.29 -8.90 8.05
CA ILE A 122 -2.20 -9.67 7.18
C ILE A 122 -3.59 -9.00 7.07
N ASN A 123 -4.01 -8.30 8.13
CA ASN A 123 -5.32 -7.67 8.24
C ASN A 123 -5.29 -6.16 7.98
N ALA A 124 -4.16 -5.61 7.54
CA ALA A 124 -4.00 -4.19 7.25
C ALA A 124 -4.09 -3.90 5.76
N VAL A 125 -5.09 -3.12 5.35
CA VAL A 125 -5.15 -2.51 4.02
C VAL A 125 -4.47 -1.15 4.08
N THR A 126 -3.28 -1.07 3.50
CA THR A 126 -2.46 0.15 3.52
C THR A 126 -2.81 1.03 2.33
N VAL A 127 -3.02 2.32 2.58
CA VAL A 127 -3.33 3.35 1.58
C VAL A 127 -2.40 4.54 1.79
N VAL A 128 -2.18 5.34 0.73
CA VAL A 128 -1.57 6.67 0.86
C VAL A 128 -2.67 7.73 1.01
N MET A 129 -3.76 7.60 0.24
CA MET A 129 -4.90 8.51 0.26
C MET A 129 -6.18 7.74 -0.09
N ASN A 130 -7.34 8.30 0.20
CA ASN A 130 -8.62 7.78 -0.24
C ASN A 130 -9.58 8.92 -0.62
N HIS A 131 -10.82 8.57 -0.95
CA HIS A 131 -11.82 9.52 -1.42
C HIS A 131 -12.29 10.52 -0.35
N ASP A 132 -12.12 10.21 0.94
CA ASP A 132 -12.47 11.09 2.07
C ASP A 132 -11.28 11.91 2.58
N THR A 133 -10.04 11.46 2.33
CA THR A 133 -8.81 12.12 2.77
C THR A 133 -8.14 12.98 1.71
N GLN A 134 -8.65 12.97 0.48
CA GLN A 134 -8.19 13.85 -0.59
C GLN A 134 -8.49 15.33 -0.28
N PRO A 135 -7.82 16.28 -0.97
CA PRO A 135 -8.02 17.71 -0.73
C PRO A 135 -9.49 18.14 -0.79
N GLY A 136 -9.88 18.98 0.17
CA GLY A 136 -11.21 19.59 0.20
C GLY A 136 -12.36 18.66 0.63
N GLN A 137 -12.06 17.45 1.12
CA GLN A 137 -13.03 16.53 1.71
C GLN A 137 -13.04 16.62 3.24
N THR A 138 -14.00 15.94 3.88
CA THR A 138 -14.22 16.04 5.33
C THR A 138 -13.04 15.53 6.15
N MET A 139 -12.29 14.55 5.65
CA MET A 139 -11.15 13.94 6.34
C MET A 139 -9.82 14.31 5.68
N ASP A 140 -9.77 15.45 4.97
CA ASP A 140 -8.57 15.95 4.27
C ASP A 140 -7.31 15.80 5.13
N THR A 141 -6.39 14.95 4.68
CA THR A 141 -5.17 14.60 5.38
C THR A 141 -3.99 14.84 4.44
N LYS A 142 -3.39 16.03 4.55
CA LYS A 142 -2.33 16.48 3.65
C LYS A 142 -1.10 15.57 3.70
N ILE A 143 -0.70 15.05 2.55
CA ILE A 143 0.60 14.40 2.32
C ILE A 143 1.31 15.18 1.22
N GLU A 144 2.52 15.67 1.50
CA GLU A 144 3.26 16.46 0.52
C GLU A 144 3.57 15.66 -0.74
N GLY A 145 3.46 16.31 -1.91
CA GLY A 145 3.58 15.64 -3.22
C GLY A 145 4.92 14.92 -3.42
N PHE A 146 6.01 15.44 -2.85
CA PHE A 146 7.33 14.81 -2.89
C PHE A 146 7.37 13.49 -2.09
N PHE A 147 6.52 13.35 -1.08
CA PHE A 147 6.50 12.19 -0.19
C PHE A 147 5.61 11.07 -0.71
N LYS A 148 4.63 11.37 -1.58
CA LYS A 148 3.78 10.36 -2.21
C LYS A 148 4.58 9.21 -2.87
N PRO A 149 5.65 9.41 -3.67
CA PRO A 149 6.44 8.30 -4.21
C PRO A 149 7.14 7.46 -3.13
N LEU A 150 7.57 8.07 -2.01
CA LEU A 150 8.14 7.35 -0.87
C LEU A 150 7.08 6.48 -0.20
N ALA A 151 5.92 7.07 0.13
CA ALA A 151 4.79 6.38 0.74
C ALA A 151 4.29 5.21 -0.12
N TYR A 152 4.14 5.43 -1.44
CA TYR A 152 3.75 4.37 -2.36
C TYR A 152 4.79 3.25 -2.47
N SER A 153 6.07 3.59 -2.48
CA SER A 153 7.15 2.58 -2.47
C SER A 153 7.10 1.72 -1.20
N LEU A 154 6.81 2.32 -0.05
CA LEU A 154 6.70 1.63 1.23
C LEU A 154 5.50 0.67 1.27
N ILE A 155 4.32 1.07 0.79
CA ILE A 155 3.15 0.16 0.80
C ILE A 155 3.17 -0.87 -0.33
N LEU A 156 3.74 -0.54 -1.50
CA LEU A 156 3.71 -1.43 -2.66
C LEU A 156 4.82 -2.46 -2.65
N LEU A 157 6.04 -2.08 -2.27
CA LEU A 157 7.24 -2.90 -2.53
C LEU A 157 7.68 -3.71 -1.30
N ARG A 158 7.19 -3.37 -0.11
CA ARG A 158 7.42 -4.16 1.10
C ARG A 158 6.55 -5.41 1.14
N LYS A 159 6.90 -6.34 2.03
CA LYS A 159 6.22 -7.64 2.18
C LYS A 159 4.90 -7.52 2.94
N GLU A 160 4.84 -6.63 3.92
CA GLU A 160 3.71 -6.48 4.84
C GLU A 160 2.58 -5.63 4.24
N GLY A 161 1.33 -5.94 4.63
CA GLY A 161 0.16 -5.17 4.24
C GLY A 161 -0.45 -5.56 2.90
N TYR A 162 -1.70 -5.13 2.72
CA TYR A 162 -2.44 -5.21 1.47
C TYR A 162 -2.52 -3.81 0.85
N PRO A 163 -1.65 -3.46 -0.12
CA PRO A 163 -1.64 -2.12 -0.69
C PRO A 163 -2.85 -1.85 -1.58
N CYS A 164 -3.46 -0.69 -1.38
CA CYS A 164 -4.59 -0.20 -2.17
C CYS A 164 -4.24 1.17 -2.77
N PRO A 165 -3.79 1.23 -4.05
CA PRO A 165 -3.52 2.49 -4.73
C PRO A 165 -4.76 3.35 -4.91
N PHE A 166 -4.61 4.66 -4.75
CA PHE A 166 -5.72 5.58 -4.91
C PHE A 166 -5.90 6.02 -6.36
N TYR A 167 -7.15 5.99 -6.83
CA TYR A 167 -7.54 6.44 -8.16
C TYR A 167 -7.07 7.88 -8.45
N GLY A 168 -7.28 8.81 -7.51
CA GLY A 168 -6.90 10.21 -7.70
C GLY A 168 -5.39 10.43 -7.77
N ASP A 169 -4.58 9.55 -7.19
CA ASP A 169 -3.12 9.60 -7.35
C ASP A 169 -2.64 9.01 -8.68
N LEU A 170 -3.40 8.07 -9.27
CA LEU A 170 -3.10 7.48 -10.58
C LEU A 170 -3.49 8.41 -11.74
N TYR A 171 -4.68 9.01 -11.68
CA TYR A 171 -5.26 9.78 -12.78
C TYR A 171 -5.26 11.30 -12.53
N GLY A 172 -4.96 11.75 -11.31
CA GLY A 172 -5.18 13.12 -10.88
C GLY A 172 -6.63 13.37 -10.45
N LEU A 173 -6.86 14.55 -9.86
CA LEU A 173 -8.19 15.00 -9.40
C LEU A 173 -8.65 16.19 -10.23
N GLN A 174 -9.71 16.00 -11.02
CA GLN A 174 -10.23 17.01 -11.96
C GLN A 174 -10.65 18.32 -11.28
N LYS A 175 -11.25 18.24 -10.09
CA LYS A 175 -11.83 19.40 -9.39
C LYS A 175 -10.77 20.28 -8.71
N ASP A 176 -9.68 19.66 -8.24
CA ASP A 176 -8.66 20.31 -7.43
C ASP A 176 -7.35 20.55 -8.22
N SER A 177 -7.32 20.18 -9.51
CA SER A 177 -6.15 20.29 -10.40
C SER A 177 -4.89 19.62 -9.87
N GLU A 178 -5.01 18.58 -9.03
CA GLU A 178 -3.87 17.76 -8.67
C GLU A 178 -3.52 16.85 -9.86
N PRO A 179 -2.31 16.96 -10.44
CA PRO A 179 -1.87 16.03 -11.48
C PRO A 179 -1.66 14.63 -10.89
N PRO A 180 -1.53 13.60 -11.73
CA PRO A 180 -1.08 12.29 -11.29
C PRO A 180 0.15 12.38 -10.37
N SER A 181 0.09 11.67 -9.25
CA SER A 181 1.10 11.68 -8.21
C SER A 181 2.36 10.94 -8.65
N CYS A 182 3.41 11.02 -7.82
CA CYS A 182 4.70 10.36 -8.07
C CYS A 182 5.34 10.76 -9.40
N GLY A 183 5.10 11.99 -9.90
CA GLY A 183 5.60 12.42 -11.22
C GLY A 183 5.12 11.54 -12.37
N GLY A 184 3.93 10.93 -12.25
CA GLY A 184 3.39 9.98 -13.24
C GLY A 184 3.95 8.56 -13.14
N LYS A 185 4.73 8.23 -12.10
CA LYS A 185 5.42 6.93 -11.93
C LYS A 185 4.71 5.92 -11.04
N LEU A 186 3.49 6.22 -10.58
CA LEU A 186 2.76 5.28 -9.72
C LEU A 186 2.43 3.96 -10.44
N ALA A 187 2.13 4.00 -11.74
CA ALA A 187 1.94 2.78 -12.54
C ALA A 187 3.23 1.95 -12.66
N ASP A 188 4.41 2.60 -12.72
CA ASP A 188 5.71 1.93 -12.70
C ASP A 188 5.93 1.23 -11.34
N LEU A 189 5.63 1.88 -10.21
CA LEU A 189 5.70 1.25 -8.89
C LEU A 189 4.77 0.04 -8.75
N VAL A 190 3.54 0.13 -9.26
CA VAL A 190 2.60 -1.00 -9.28
C VAL A 190 3.13 -2.15 -10.14
N LEU A 191 3.75 -1.85 -11.28
CA LEU A 191 4.37 -2.87 -12.12
C LEU A 191 5.60 -3.51 -11.43
N ALA A 192 6.45 -2.70 -10.78
CA ALA A 192 7.60 -3.20 -10.02
C ALA A 192 7.15 -4.14 -8.90
N ARG A 193 6.06 -3.80 -8.21
CA ARG A 193 5.43 -4.72 -7.24
C ARG A 193 5.05 -6.06 -7.89
N LYS A 194 4.38 -6.01 -9.04
CA LYS A 194 3.87 -7.20 -9.74
C LYS A 194 4.97 -8.13 -10.23
N LEU A 195 6.15 -7.60 -10.54
CA LEU A 195 7.25 -8.37 -11.12
C LEU A 195 8.30 -8.76 -10.08
N TYR A 196 8.66 -7.85 -9.17
CA TYR A 196 9.94 -7.90 -8.47
C TYR A 196 9.84 -7.86 -6.93
N ALA A 197 8.72 -7.42 -6.36
CA ALA A 197 8.55 -7.30 -4.90
C ALA A 197 8.15 -8.62 -4.22
N TYR A 198 8.94 -9.67 -4.42
CA TYR A 198 8.70 -11.03 -3.91
C TYR A 198 9.81 -11.50 -2.97
N GLY A 199 9.54 -12.58 -2.23
CA GLY A 199 10.55 -13.19 -1.37
C GLY A 199 10.71 -12.55 0.00
N SER A 200 11.77 -12.97 0.69
CA SER A 200 12.19 -12.37 1.95
C SER A 200 12.59 -10.91 1.78
N GLN A 201 12.49 -10.17 2.87
CA GLN A 201 12.82 -8.75 2.94
C GLN A 201 13.98 -8.55 3.90
N GLU A 202 14.86 -7.62 3.58
CA GLU A 202 15.93 -7.15 4.45
C GLU A 202 15.89 -5.62 4.52
N ASP A 203 15.80 -5.08 5.73
CA ASP A 203 15.56 -3.66 5.99
C ASP A 203 16.87 -2.96 6.40
N TYR A 204 17.15 -1.79 5.81
CA TYR A 204 18.29 -0.92 6.09
C TYR A 204 17.81 0.45 6.57
N TRP A 205 17.67 0.62 7.89
CA TRP A 205 16.95 1.72 8.55
C TRP A 205 17.85 2.52 9.52
N ASP A 206 19.16 2.57 9.26
CA ASP A 206 20.13 3.16 10.19
C ASP A 206 20.10 4.70 10.22
N ASP A 207 19.71 5.34 9.12
CA ASP A 207 19.63 6.80 8.98
C ASP A 207 18.18 7.30 9.01
N ALA A 208 17.95 8.45 9.65
CA ALA A 208 16.61 9.01 9.83
C ALA A 208 15.98 9.51 8.52
N ASN A 209 16.80 9.88 7.54
CA ASN A 209 16.37 10.51 6.31
C ASN A 209 16.75 9.73 5.06
N CYS A 210 17.48 8.63 5.19
CA CYS A 210 17.81 7.70 4.12
C CYS A 210 17.57 6.25 4.57
N ILE A 211 16.54 5.61 4.01
CA ILE A 211 16.22 4.20 4.32
C ILE A 211 16.14 3.37 3.05
N GLY A 212 16.30 2.06 3.19
CA GLY A 212 16.18 1.13 2.08
C GLY A 212 15.75 -0.25 2.51
N PHE A 213 15.39 -1.07 1.53
CA PHE A 213 15.10 -2.48 1.73
C PHE A 213 15.33 -3.28 0.45
N ALA A 214 15.74 -4.53 0.62
CA ALA A 214 15.88 -5.49 -0.46
C ALA A 214 14.77 -6.56 -0.38
N ARG A 215 14.27 -6.97 -1.54
CA ARG A 215 13.37 -8.13 -1.72
C ARG A 215 14.13 -9.18 -2.53
N ARG A 216 14.26 -10.38 -1.99
CA ARG A 216 15.15 -11.45 -2.52
C ARG A 216 14.56 -12.26 -3.68
N GLY A 217 13.33 -11.95 -4.11
CA GLY A 217 12.62 -12.81 -5.06
C GLY A 217 12.22 -14.17 -4.49
N THR A 218 11.52 -14.95 -5.31
CA THR A 218 11.14 -16.33 -5.05
C THR A 218 11.60 -17.21 -6.19
N TRP A 219 11.55 -18.54 -6.02
CA TRP A 219 11.93 -19.49 -7.07
C TRP A 219 11.17 -19.28 -8.40
N ASP A 220 9.94 -18.75 -8.35
CA ASP A 220 9.11 -18.43 -9.52
C ASP A 220 9.24 -16.97 -10.00
N LYS A 221 9.88 -16.10 -9.21
CA LYS A 221 10.15 -14.68 -9.51
C LYS A 221 11.51 -14.29 -8.91
N PRO A 222 12.61 -14.71 -9.54
CA PRO A 222 13.92 -14.70 -8.90
C PRO A 222 14.57 -13.30 -8.86
N ASP A 223 14.13 -12.36 -9.68
CA ASP A 223 14.87 -11.11 -9.90
C ASP A 223 14.98 -10.20 -8.66
N GLY A 224 13.95 -10.18 -7.81
CA GLY A 224 13.94 -9.31 -6.63
C GLY A 224 14.04 -7.81 -6.95
N LEU A 225 14.18 -6.98 -5.91
CA LEU A 225 14.45 -5.55 -6.06
C LEU A 225 15.23 -4.99 -4.86
N ALA A 226 15.88 -3.84 -5.06
CA ALA A 226 16.47 -3.03 -4.02
C ALA A 226 15.88 -1.63 -4.08
N CYS A 227 15.20 -1.21 -3.02
CA CYS A 227 14.58 0.11 -2.91
C CYS A 227 15.40 0.96 -1.96
N VAL A 228 15.76 2.17 -2.38
CA VAL A 228 16.43 3.17 -1.53
C VAL A 228 15.73 4.51 -1.70
N MET A 229 15.49 5.20 -0.60
CA MET A 229 14.77 6.46 -0.60
C MET A 229 15.33 7.44 0.41
N SER A 230 15.21 8.72 0.09
CA SER A 230 15.60 9.81 0.96
C SER A 230 14.56 10.92 0.97
N ASN A 231 14.28 11.48 2.15
CA ASN A 231 13.47 12.71 2.28
C ASN A 231 14.31 13.96 2.57
N ALA A 232 15.63 13.86 2.46
CA ALA A 232 16.57 14.97 2.59
C ALA A 232 17.48 15.05 1.35
N GLY A 233 18.81 15.03 1.51
CA GLY A 233 19.76 15.01 0.39
C GLY A 233 19.86 13.65 -0.31
N PRO A 234 20.64 13.54 -1.41
CA PRO A 234 20.90 12.25 -2.06
C PRO A 234 21.44 11.22 -1.06
N GLY A 235 21.02 9.96 -1.23
CA GLY A 235 21.33 8.88 -0.32
C GLY A 235 21.90 7.66 -1.04
N GLU A 236 22.73 6.90 -0.35
CA GLU A 236 23.20 5.61 -0.82
C GLU A 236 23.24 4.58 0.32
N ILE A 237 22.93 3.32 0.00
CA ILE A 237 22.92 2.22 0.95
C ILE A 237 23.55 0.99 0.30
N ARG A 238 24.51 0.37 0.99
CA ARG A 238 25.02 -0.95 0.60
C ARG A 238 24.02 -2.01 1.08
N MET A 239 23.33 -2.67 0.15
CA MET A 239 22.31 -3.68 0.47
C MET A 239 22.69 -5.04 -0.12
N ALA A 240 22.37 -6.10 0.61
CA ALA A 240 22.48 -7.47 0.15
C ALA A 240 21.27 -7.82 -0.71
N VAL A 241 21.51 -8.12 -1.99
CA VAL A 241 20.46 -8.57 -2.92
C VAL A 241 20.54 -10.07 -3.18
N GLY A 242 21.72 -10.68 -3.10
CA GLY A 242 21.87 -12.15 -3.12
C GLY A 242 23.11 -12.58 -3.87
N LYS A 243 23.70 -13.72 -3.50
CA LYS A 243 24.87 -14.28 -4.21
C LYS A 243 24.52 -14.82 -5.59
N GLU A 244 23.26 -15.21 -5.75
CA GLU A 244 22.63 -15.54 -7.03
C GLU A 244 22.70 -14.38 -8.03
N HIS A 245 22.78 -13.14 -7.55
CA HIS A 245 22.87 -11.94 -8.39
C HIS A 245 24.31 -11.46 -8.64
N THR A 246 25.34 -12.18 -8.17
CA THR A 246 26.74 -11.76 -8.35
C THR A 246 27.09 -11.51 -9.81
N GLY A 247 27.69 -10.34 -10.08
CA GLY A 247 28.09 -9.90 -11.42
C GLY A 247 26.96 -9.31 -12.27
N GLU A 248 25.71 -9.36 -11.82
CA GLU A 248 24.60 -8.69 -12.48
C GLU A 248 24.74 -7.17 -12.44
N ARG A 249 24.10 -6.50 -13.39
CA ARG A 249 24.04 -5.04 -13.50
C ARG A 249 22.62 -4.56 -13.24
N TRP A 250 22.45 -3.78 -12.20
CA TRP A 250 21.15 -3.30 -11.76
C TRP A 250 20.97 -1.83 -12.15
N THR A 251 19.77 -1.46 -12.58
CA THR A 251 19.40 -0.09 -12.97
C THR A 251 18.06 0.32 -12.35
N ASP A 252 17.86 1.62 -12.13
CA ASP A 252 16.60 2.15 -11.58
C ASP A 252 15.44 1.99 -12.58
N VAL A 253 14.34 1.37 -12.15
CA VAL A 253 13.14 1.18 -12.99
C VAL A 253 12.31 2.46 -13.13
N LEU A 254 12.46 3.41 -12.20
CA LEU A 254 11.77 4.70 -12.26
C LEU A 254 12.46 5.67 -13.22
N GLY A 255 13.77 5.53 -13.38
CA GLY A 255 14.62 6.34 -14.26
C GLY A 255 14.93 7.71 -13.68
N TRP A 256 14.87 7.86 -12.36
CA TRP A 256 15.24 9.10 -11.66
C TRP A 256 16.70 9.11 -11.22
N GLU A 257 17.30 7.94 -11.01
CA GLU A 257 18.74 7.79 -10.80
C GLU A 257 19.38 7.15 -12.03
N GLU A 258 20.43 7.78 -12.56
CA GLU A 258 21.18 7.26 -13.70
C GLU A 258 22.36 6.39 -13.26
N GLY A 259 22.72 5.41 -14.09
CA GLY A 259 23.89 4.57 -13.89
C GLY A 259 23.55 3.10 -13.67
N GLU A 260 24.60 2.31 -13.37
CA GLU A 260 24.50 0.88 -13.10
C GLU A 260 25.16 0.55 -11.76
N VAL A 261 24.54 -0.34 -10.99
CA VAL A 261 25.14 -0.97 -9.81
C VAL A 261 25.54 -2.40 -10.18
N VAL A 262 26.82 -2.75 -9.98
CA VAL A 262 27.30 -4.12 -10.17
C VAL A 262 27.27 -4.83 -8.83
N ILE A 263 26.63 -6.00 -8.78
CA ILE A 263 26.56 -6.81 -7.56
C ILE A 263 27.89 -7.54 -7.35
N ASP A 264 28.47 -7.41 -6.16
CA ASP A 264 29.75 -8.02 -5.81
C ASP A 264 29.66 -9.54 -5.58
N ASP A 265 30.79 -10.17 -5.29
CA ASP A 265 30.94 -11.60 -5.02
C ASP A 265 30.34 -12.06 -3.69
N GLU A 266 30.03 -11.11 -2.80
CA GLU A 266 29.30 -11.34 -1.56
C GLU A 266 27.77 -11.22 -1.75
N GLY A 267 27.32 -10.72 -2.91
CA GLY A 267 25.91 -10.51 -3.23
C GLY A 267 25.37 -9.15 -2.80
N TYR A 268 26.23 -8.14 -2.66
CA TYR A 268 25.89 -6.78 -2.27
C TYR A 268 26.03 -5.79 -3.44
N GLY A 269 25.22 -4.74 -3.42
CA GLY A 269 25.35 -3.57 -4.28
C GLY A 269 25.28 -2.28 -3.46
N VAL A 270 25.88 -1.20 -3.95
CA VAL A 270 25.72 0.15 -3.38
C VAL A 270 24.68 0.90 -4.21
N PHE A 271 23.47 0.99 -3.69
CA PHE A 271 22.32 1.55 -4.39
C PHE A 271 22.10 2.99 -3.98
N LYS A 272 21.76 3.85 -4.94
CA LYS A 272 21.63 5.29 -4.75
C LYS A 272 20.21 5.78 -5.02
N CYS A 273 19.85 6.93 -4.45
CA CYS A 273 18.69 7.71 -4.86
C CYS A 273 19.00 9.22 -4.85
N PRO A 274 18.31 10.01 -5.68
CA PRO A 274 18.32 11.46 -5.58
C PRO A 274 17.76 11.92 -4.23
N GLY A 275 18.06 13.17 -3.86
CA GLY A 275 17.45 13.77 -2.67
C GLY A 275 15.94 13.96 -2.85
N ILE A 276 15.20 13.80 -1.76
CA ILE A 276 13.73 13.91 -1.75
C ILE A 276 13.10 13.01 -2.83
N SER A 277 13.58 11.77 -2.91
CA SER A 277 13.24 10.83 -3.98
C SER A 277 13.39 9.38 -3.53
N VAL A 278 13.06 8.46 -4.42
CA VAL A 278 13.21 7.02 -4.27
C VAL A 278 13.74 6.43 -5.58
N SER A 279 14.54 5.38 -5.46
CA SER A 279 15.02 4.60 -6.60
C SER A 279 14.75 3.12 -6.35
N VAL A 280 14.33 2.43 -7.40
CA VAL A 280 13.97 1.01 -7.35
C VAL A 280 14.86 0.27 -8.34
N TRP A 281 15.89 -0.36 -7.82
CA TRP A 281 16.91 -1.05 -8.60
C TRP A 281 16.53 -2.50 -8.83
N VAL A 282 16.65 -2.92 -10.09
CA VAL A 282 16.39 -4.29 -10.54
C VAL A 282 17.45 -4.66 -11.59
N ASN A 283 17.77 -5.94 -11.73
CA ASN A 283 18.62 -6.44 -12.82
C ASN A 283 18.13 -5.89 -14.17
N LYS A 284 19.04 -5.31 -14.97
CA LYS A 284 18.73 -4.72 -16.28
C LYS A 284 18.20 -5.73 -17.30
N ASP A 285 18.51 -7.01 -17.09
CA ASP A 285 18.11 -8.12 -17.94
C ASP A 285 16.95 -8.94 -17.32
N ALA A 286 16.34 -8.44 -16.23
CA ALA A 286 15.21 -9.08 -15.54
C ALA A 286 13.99 -9.27 -16.44
N GLU A 287 13.20 -10.31 -16.17
CA GLU A 287 11.99 -10.59 -16.96
C GLU A 287 10.96 -9.45 -16.80
N GLY A 288 10.40 -8.97 -17.91
CA GLY A 288 9.40 -7.89 -17.91
C GLY A 288 9.98 -6.48 -17.76
N ARG A 289 11.32 -6.34 -17.72
CA ARG A 289 12.00 -5.04 -17.56
C ARG A 289 11.75 -4.10 -18.72
N GLU A 290 11.52 -4.63 -19.92
CA GLU A 290 11.20 -3.89 -21.15
C GLU A 290 9.86 -3.14 -21.11
N ARG A 291 9.03 -3.41 -20.10
CA ARG A 291 7.72 -2.78 -19.90
C ARG A 291 7.81 -1.45 -19.12
N PHE A 292 9.01 -1.03 -18.72
CA PHE A 292 9.27 0.23 -18.06
C PHE A 292 9.88 1.26 -19.03
N PRO A 293 9.46 2.53 -18.98
CA PRO A 293 8.30 3.03 -18.23
C PRO A 293 7.00 2.44 -18.78
N THR A 294 6.00 2.31 -17.92
CA THR A 294 4.68 1.82 -18.29
C THR A 294 4.03 2.77 -19.30
N ASN A 295 3.43 2.20 -20.35
CA ASN A 295 2.58 2.95 -21.27
C ASN A 295 1.18 3.11 -20.64
N PHE A 296 1.08 3.94 -19.60
CA PHE A 296 -0.16 4.18 -18.86
C PHE A 296 -0.79 5.52 -19.26
N ASP A 297 -2.02 5.47 -19.77
CA ASP A 297 -2.82 6.66 -20.08
C ASP A 297 -3.45 7.21 -18.79
N SER A 298 -2.78 8.15 -18.14
CA SER A 298 -3.32 8.86 -16.97
C SER A 298 -4.31 9.97 -17.33
N ASP A 299 -4.42 10.34 -18.61
CA ASP A 299 -5.18 11.51 -19.06
C ASP A 299 -6.58 11.12 -19.56
N ILE A 300 -7.37 10.60 -18.63
CA ILE A 300 -8.73 10.14 -18.90
C ILE A 300 -9.74 11.29 -19.00
N TYR A 301 -9.34 12.53 -18.67
CA TYR A 301 -10.22 13.70 -18.64
C TYR A 301 -10.21 14.53 -19.93
N LYS A 302 -9.24 14.33 -20.83
CA LYS A 302 -9.18 15.04 -22.12
C LYS A 302 -10.00 14.41 -23.25
N LYS A 303 -10.83 13.40 -22.96
CA LYS A 303 -11.68 12.70 -23.94
C LYS A 303 -13.08 13.31 -24.05
#